data_AF-A0A6B3US60-F1
#
_entry.id   AF-A0A6B3US60-F1
#
_cell.length_a   1.000
_cell.length_b   1.000
_cell.length_c   1.000
_cell.angle_alpha   90.00
_cell.angle_beta   90.00
_cell.angle_gamma   90.00
#
_symmetry.space_group_name_H-M   'P 1'
#
loop_
_entity.id
_entity.type
_entity.pdbx_description
1 polymer ?
#
loop_
_entity_poly.entity_id
_entity_poly.type
_entity_poly.pdbx_seq_one_letter_code
_entity_poly.pdbx_strand_id
1 'polypeptide(L)'
;MFRTATGFDTAFTLDAQGVLRRAKGTQSYRPMHLLDGVRLTGTWGVFDPNGGPPVVTINFTPDGRFREAGLLNFTAWAKLGPDPASRKAVEQGAGTYAVRRGTLELRYDGGPVARFMVATPPAVAPGPAPKTLQVGAATLDRAP
;
A
#
# COMPACT_ATOMS: atom_id res chain seq x y z
N MET A 1 -24.79 2.41 18.74
CA MET A 1 -24.76 3.86 18.49
C MET A 1 -24.11 4.08 17.12
N PHE A 2 -24.89 4.45 16.10
CA PHE A 2 -24.41 4.60 14.72
C PHE A 2 -23.73 5.97 14.55
N ARG A 3 -22.46 6.00 14.12
CA ARG A 3 -21.76 7.25 13.80
C ARG A 3 -21.84 7.48 12.30
N THR A 4 -22.60 8.50 11.89
CA THR A 4 -22.74 8.90 10.49
C THR A 4 -21.74 10.01 10.20
N ALA A 5 -20.88 9.82 9.18
CA ALA A 5 -20.06 10.88 8.62
C ALA A 5 -20.70 11.32 7.29
N THR A 6 -20.90 12.62 7.10
CA THR A 6 -21.57 13.16 5.90
C THR A 6 -20.67 14.16 5.18
N GLY A 7 -20.68 14.07 3.85
CA GLY A 7 -20.17 15.05 2.89
C GLY A 7 -21.13 15.11 1.71
N PHE A 8 -21.13 16.22 0.97
CA PHE A 8 -22.20 16.65 0.04
C PHE A 8 -22.61 15.65 -1.07
N ASP A 9 -21.90 14.54 -1.28
CA ASP A 9 -22.29 13.50 -2.27
C ASP A 9 -21.99 12.03 -1.85
N THR A 10 -21.59 11.83 -0.59
CA THR A 10 -21.15 10.51 -0.11
C THR A 10 -21.50 10.34 1.37
N ALA A 11 -22.72 9.85 1.63
CA ALA A 11 -23.11 9.42 2.96
C ALA A 11 -22.64 7.98 3.21
N PHE A 12 -22.03 7.75 4.36
CA PHE A 12 -21.63 6.42 4.83
C PHE A 12 -22.28 6.11 6.17
N THR A 13 -22.64 4.84 6.35
CA THR A 13 -23.16 4.31 7.62
C THR A 13 -22.28 3.16 8.07
N LEU A 14 -21.88 3.16 9.34
CA LEU A 14 -21.19 2.04 9.96
C LEU A 14 -22.22 1.08 10.54
N ASP A 15 -22.32 -0.17 10.08
CA ASP A 15 -23.29 -1.12 10.63
C ASP A 15 -22.86 -1.71 12.00
N ALA A 16 -23.73 -2.52 12.60
CA ALA A 16 -23.48 -3.13 13.91
C ALA A 16 -22.26 -4.09 13.91
N GLN A 17 -21.83 -4.54 12.73
CA GLN A 17 -20.67 -5.39 12.52
C GLN A 17 -19.39 -4.57 12.22
N GLY A 18 -19.47 -3.24 12.25
CA GLY A 18 -18.35 -2.36 11.97
C GLY A 18 -18.00 -2.26 10.48
N VAL A 19 -18.91 -2.64 9.59
CA VAL A 19 -18.73 -2.48 8.14
C VAL A 19 -19.23 -1.11 7.71
N LEU A 20 -18.38 -0.35 7.03
CA LEU A 20 -18.76 0.94 6.46
C LEU A 20 -19.49 0.69 5.14
N ARG A 21 -20.70 1.22 5.00
CA ARG A 21 -21.54 1.05 3.81
C ARG A 21 -21.82 2.40 3.19
N ARG A 22 -21.73 2.49 1.86
CA ARG A 22 -22.15 3.68 1.12
C ARG A 22 -23.68 3.69 1.03
N ALA A 23 -24.31 4.80 1.41
CA ALA A 23 -25.77 4.87 1.52
C ALA A 23 -26.53 4.64 0.19
N LYS A 24 -25.90 4.94 -0.95
CA LYS A 24 -26.47 4.75 -2.31
C LYS A 24 -25.57 3.86 -3.18
N GLY A 25 -25.13 2.72 -2.66
CA GLY A 25 -24.32 1.77 -3.45
C GLY A 25 -24.22 0.39 -2.81
N THR A 26 -23.68 -0.57 -3.57
CA THR A 26 -23.40 -1.94 -3.12
C THR A 26 -22.02 -2.07 -2.46
N GLN A 27 -21.26 -0.98 -2.40
CA GLN A 27 -19.91 -0.92 -1.86
C GLN A 27 -19.93 -1.03 -0.34
N SER A 28 -19.19 -2.01 0.19
CA SER A 28 -18.95 -2.22 1.61
C SER A 28 -17.46 -2.24 1.89
N TYR A 29 -17.04 -1.56 2.96
CA TYR A 29 -15.64 -1.47 3.38
C TYR A 29 -15.49 -2.13 4.74
N ARG A 30 -14.56 -3.08 4.83
CA ARG A 30 -14.26 -3.81 6.06
C ARG A 30 -13.00 -3.23 6.71
N PRO A 31 -12.88 -3.28 8.05
CA PRO A 31 -11.64 -2.94 8.72
C PRO A 31 -10.47 -3.76 8.19
N MET A 32 -9.33 -3.10 8.00
CA MET A 32 -8.05 -3.71 7.65
C MET A 32 -7.11 -3.63 8.85
N HIS A 33 -6.19 -4.58 8.99
CA HIS A 33 -5.13 -4.48 9.99
C HIS A 33 -4.01 -3.61 9.45
N LEU A 34 -3.82 -2.43 10.05
CA LEU A 34 -2.68 -1.58 9.76
C LEU A 34 -1.41 -2.25 10.29
N LEU A 35 -0.37 -2.26 9.46
CA LEU A 35 0.91 -2.86 9.84
C LEU A 35 1.79 -1.86 10.59
N ASP A 36 2.50 -2.33 11.61
CA ASP A 36 3.45 -1.52 12.38
C ASP A 36 4.67 -2.35 12.78
N GLY A 37 5.87 -1.79 12.63
CA GLY A 37 7.14 -2.43 13.02
C GLY A 37 7.55 -3.68 12.22
N VAL A 38 6.71 -4.19 11.32
CA VAL A 38 6.97 -5.42 10.56
C VAL A 38 8.11 -5.25 9.54
N ARG A 39 8.90 -6.31 9.36
CA ARG A 39 9.84 -6.44 8.24
C ARG A 39 9.13 -7.10 7.07
N LEU A 40 9.23 -6.50 5.88
CA LEU A 40 8.58 -6.99 4.67
C LEU A 40 9.52 -7.84 3.81
N THR A 41 10.56 -8.43 4.41
CA THR A 41 11.62 -9.16 3.72
C THR A 41 11.09 -10.10 2.63
N GLY A 42 11.72 -10.03 1.46
CA GLY A 42 11.36 -10.81 0.28
C GLY A 42 10.98 -9.94 -0.90
N THR A 43 10.69 -10.62 -2.01
CA THR A 43 10.26 -9.98 -3.26
C THR A 43 8.75 -9.94 -3.32
N TRP A 44 8.21 -8.78 -3.67
CA TRP A 44 6.79 -8.51 -3.82
C TRP A 44 6.51 -8.04 -5.23
N GLY A 45 5.44 -8.57 -5.81
CA GLY A 45 4.99 -8.24 -7.15
C GLY A 45 3.59 -7.64 -7.14
N VAL A 46 3.34 -6.67 -8.02
CA VAL A 46 1.96 -6.39 -8.44
C VAL A 46 1.67 -7.23 -9.66
N PHE A 47 0.61 -8.03 -9.60
CA PHE A 47 0.20 -8.89 -10.70
C PHE A 47 -1.05 -8.33 -11.38
N ASP A 48 -1.08 -8.38 -12.70
CA ASP A 48 -2.34 -8.17 -13.42
C ASP A 48 -3.29 -9.35 -13.17
N PRO A 49 -4.61 -9.11 -13.13
CA PRO A 49 -5.61 -10.17 -12.89
C PRO A 49 -5.52 -11.35 -13.88
N ASN A 50 -4.93 -11.13 -15.05
CA ASN A 50 -4.82 -12.11 -16.11
C ASN A 50 -3.61 -13.06 -15.97
N GLY A 51 -2.83 -12.97 -14.88
CA GLY A 51 -1.80 -13.97 -14.54
C GLY A 51 -0.47 -13.84 -15.29
N GLY A 52 -0.08 -12.62 -15.66
CA GLY A 52 1.21 -12.33 -16.30
C GLY A 52 2.39 -12.18 -15.32
N PRO A 53 3.60 -11.89 -15.83
CA PRO A 53 4.72 -11.46 -14.98
C PRO A 53 4.32 -10.20 -14.17
N PRO A 54 4.94 -9.98 -13.00
CA PRO A 54 4.60 -8.84 -12.18
C PRO A 54 4.90 -7.53 -12.92
N VAL A 55 3.94 -6.61 -12.90
CA VAL A 55 4.03 -5.28 -13.52
C VAL A 55 4.96 -4.35 -12.73
N VAL A 56 5.08 -4.61 -11.42
CA VAL A 56 6.02 -3.94 -10.50
C VAL A 56 6.64 -5.01 -9.64
N THR A 57 7.95 -4.88 -9.38
CA THR A 57 8.64 -5.73 -8.39
C THR A 57 9.37 -4.87 -7.38
N ILE A 58 9.22 -5.18 -6.09
CA ILE A 58 10.02 -4.59 -5.00
C ILE A 58 10.57 -5.70 -4.11
N ASN A 59 11.87 -5.69 -3.88
CA ASN A 59 12.57 -6.60 -2.99
C ASN A 59 13.00 -5.86 -1.72
N PHE A 60 12.57 -6.36 -0.56
CA PHE A 60 12.97 -5.86 0.74
C PHE A 60 13.97 -6.81 1.40
N THR A 61 15.00 -6.25 2.01
CA THR A 61 16.04 -7.03 2.70
C THR A 61 15.88 -6.96 4.23
N PRO A 62 16.43 -7.94 4.98
CA PRO A 62 16.31 -7.98 6.45
C PRO A 62 16.88 -6.77 7.18
N ASP A 63 17.91 -6.14 6.61
CA ASP A 63 18.58 -4.93 7.12
C ASP A 63 17.79 -3.64 6.90
N GLY A 64 16.58 -3.73 6.34
CA GLY A 64 15.71 -2.57 6.13
C GLY A 64 16.00 -1.80 4.86
N ARG A 65 16.64 -2.42 3.85
CA ARG A 65 16.81 -1.84 2.52
C ARG A 65 15.78 -2.36 1.53
N PHE A 66 15.63 -1.65 0.42
CA PHE A 66 14.79 -2.10 -0.70
C PHE A 66 15.46 -1.85 -2.04
N ARG A 67 15.04 -2.62 -3.04
CA ARG A 67 15.23 -2.35 -4.47
C ARG A 67 13.91 -2.53 -5.19
N GLU A 68 13.56 -1.66 -6.12
CA GLU A 68 12.31 -1.74 -6.87
C GLU A 68 12.51 -1.46 -8.36
N ALA A 69 11.57 -1.92 -9.17
CA ALA A 69 11.46 -1.55 -10.56
C ALA A 69 10.02 -1.10 -10.87
N GLY A 70 9.88 0.15 -11.31
CA GLY A 70 8.62 0.73 -11.80
C GLY A 70 7.56 1.07 -10.75
N LEU A 71 7.83 0.96 -9.44
CA LEU A 71 6.81 1.17 -8.39
C LEU A 71 6.25 2.60 -8.40
N LEU A 72 7.12 3.60 -8.56
CA LEU A 72 6.70 5.01 -8.56
C LEU A 72 5.87 5.38 -9.79
N ASN A 73 6.13 4.74 -10.93
CA ASN A 73 5.34 4.93 -12.15
C ASN A 73 3.96 4.27 -12.03
N PHE A 74 3.88 3.10 -11.40
CA PHE A 74 2.66 2.31 -11.30
C PHE A 74 1.64 2.87 -10.31
N THR A 75 2.08 3.46 -9.20
CA THR A 75 1.18 3.94 -8.13
C THR A 75 0.48 5.28 -8.44
N ALA A 76 0.54 5.75 -9.70
CA ALA A 76 -0.13 6.94 -10.24
C ALA A 76 0.12 8.27 -9.49
N TRP A 77 1.22 8.91 -9.86
CA TRP A 77 1.55 10.34 -10.06
C TRP A 77 0.81 11.54 -9.39
N ALA A 78 -0.36 11.44 -8.79
CA ALA A 78 -1.07 12.62 -8.26
C ALA A 78 -0.49 13.18 -6.94
N LYS A 79 0.53 12.53 -6.33
CA LYS A 79 0.91 12.74 -4.92
C LYS A 79 2.38 13.06 -4.63
N LEU A 80 3.28 13.13 -5.61
CA LEU A 80 4.72 13.39 -5.38
C LEU A 80 5.12 14.88 -5.48
N GLY A 81 4.16 15.80 -5.42
CA GLY A 81 4.44 17.24 -5.50
C GLY A 81 4.76 17.73 -6.91
N PRO A 82 4.85 19.06 -7.10
CA PRO A 82 4.93 19.67 -8.43
C PRO A 82 6.27 19.46 -9.15
N ASP A 83 7.33 19.01 -8.46
CA ASP A 83 8.70 18.98 -8.98
C ASP A 83 8.94 17.91 -10.06
N PRO A 84 9.18 18.31 -11.33
CA PRO A 84 9.44 17.41 -12.44
C PRO A 84 10.78 16.64 -12.35
N ALA A 85 11.77 17.13 -11.58
CA ALA A 85 13.05 16.44 -11.42
C ALA A 85 12.90 15.08 -10.71
N SER A 86 11.92 14.99 -9.81
CA SER A 86 11.50 13.76 -9.12
C SER A 86 10.92 12.68 -10.04
N ARG A 87 10.59 13.03 -11.30
CA ARG A 87 9.92 12.15 -12.27
C ARG A 87 10.87 11.43 -13.23
N LYS A 88 12.11 11.92 -13.37
CA LYS A 88 13.09 11.41 -14.34
C LYS A 88 13.98 10.29 -13.81
N ALA A 89 14.08 10.16 -12.49
CA ALA A 89 14.50 8.94 -11.82
C ALA A 89 13.18 8.29 -11.37
N VAL A 90 12.81 7.06 -11.70
CA VAL A 90 13.46 5.84 -11.24
C VAL A 90 12.81 4.68 -12.02
N GLU A 91 13.42 4.20 -13.12
CA GLU A 91 13.03 2.89 -13.68
C GLU A 91 13.39 1.76 -12.70
N GLN A 92 14.46 1.98 -11.92
CA GLN A 92 14.95 1.10 -10.86
C GLN A 92 15.42 1.91 -9.65
N GLY A 93 14.86 1.61 -8.48
CA GLY A 93 15.04 2.38 -7.25
C GLY A 93 15.70 1.59 -6.15
N ALA A 94 16.41 2.26 -5.26
CA ALA A 94 16.96 1.66 -4.05
C ALA A 94 16.95 2.64 -2.89
N GLY A 95 16.90 2.10 -1.67
CA GLY A 95 16.90 2.91 -0.47
C GLY A 95 16.66 2.12 0.80
N THR A 96 16.18 2.82 1.82
CA THR A 96 15.80 2.24 3.12
C THR A 96 14.29 2.29 3.30
N TYR A 97 13.73 1.34 4.04
CA TYR A 97 12.31 1.30 4.35
C TYR A 97 12.02 1.10 5.83
N ALA A 98 10.87 1.62 6.25
CA ALA A 98 10.28 1.33 7.54
C ALA A 98 8.75 1.26 7.44
N VAL A 99 8.15 0.35 8.21
CA VAL A 99 6.70 0.30 8.40
C VAL A 99 6.39 0.85 9.78
N ARG A 100 5.65 1.96 9.83
CA ARG A 100 5.29 2.65 11.07
C ARG A 100 3.83 3.10 11.02
N ARG A 101 3.03 2.69 12.01
CA ARG A 101 1.63 3.12 12.19
C ARG A 101 0.80 3.02 10.89
N GLY A 102 0.86 1.89 10.20
CA GLY A 102 0.15 1.67 8.95
C GLY A 102 0.75 2.38 7.73
N THR A 103 1.97 2.91 7.84
CA THR A 103 2.65 3.61 6.75
C THR A 103 3.95 2.90 6.38
N LEU A 104 4.09 2.52 5.12
CA LEU A 104 5.35 2.17 4.49
C LEU A 104 6.04 3.47 4.04
N GLU A 105 7.16 3.81 4.67
CA GLU A 105 8.05 4.88 4.23
C GLU A 105 9.20 4.28 3.44
N LEU A 106 9.36 4.71 2.18
CA LEU A 106 10.48 4.38 1.31
C LEU A 106 11.35 5.64 1.15
N ARG A 107 12.58 5.60 1.67
CA ARG A 107 13.55 6.69 1.53
C ARG A 107 14.60 6.28 0.51
N TYR A 108 14.54 6.87 -0.68
CA TYR A 108 15.46 6.57 -1.76
C TYR A 108 16.85 7.16 -1.49
N ASP A 109 17.93 6.46 -1.85
CA ASP A 109 19.33 6.79 -1.46
C ASP A 109 19.84 8.18 -1.95
N GLY A 110 19.14 8.82 -2.88
CA GLY A 110 19.44 10.19 -3.34
C GLY A 110 18.20 10.89 -3.90
N GLY A 111 17.02 10.51 -3.41
CA GLY A 111 15.76 10.82 -4.06
C GLY A 111 14.64 11.15 -3.09
N PRO A 112 13.38 11.02 -3.55
CA PRO A 112 12.22 11.37 -2.73
C PRO A 112 12.05 10.39 -1.56
N VAL A 113 11.20 10.82 -0.61
CA VAL A 113 10.60 9.90 0.35
C VAL A 113 9.17 9.64 -0.08
N ALA A 114 8.88 8.39 -0.44
CA ALA A 114 7.53 7.95 -0.77
C ALA A 114 6.85 7.34 0.47
N ARG A 115 5.56 7.64 0.66
CA ARG A 115 4.78 7.14 1.80
C ARG A 115 3.48 6.53 1.30
N PHE A 116 3.25 5.30 1.73
CA PHE A 116 2.07 4.54 1.35
C PHE A 116 1.38 4.00 2.59
N MET A 117 0.05 4.04 2.60
CA MET A 117 -0.69 3.26 3.57
C MET A 117 -0.46 1.77 3.27
N VAL A 118 -0.16 0.99 4.31
CA VAL A 118 0.05 -0.46 4.23
C VAL A 118 -0.82 -1.18 5.25
N ALA A 119 -1.57 -2.16 4.76
CA ALA A 119 -2.49 -2.94 5.59
C ALA A 119 -2.67 -4.37 5.05
N THR A 120 -3.19 -5.25 5.90
CA THR A 120 -3.61 -6.61 5.53
C THR A 120 -5.10 -6.84 5.78
N PRO A 121 -5.72 -7.79 5.05
CA PRO A 121 -7.07 -8.22 5.37
C PRO A 121 -7.17 -8.73 6.82
N PRO A 122 -8.35 -8.60 7.46
CA PRO A 122 -8.54 -8.96 8.87
C PRO A 122 -8.31 -10.45 9.18
N ALA A 123 -8.33 -11.31 8.17
CA ALA A 123 -8.04 -12.74 8.32
C ALA A 123 -6.52 -13.05 8.41
N VAL A 124 -5.64 -12.06 8.21
CA VAL A 124 -4.19 -12.22 8.20
C VAL A 124 -3.62 -11.66 9.50
N ALA A 125 -3.00 -12.52 10.31
CA ALA A 125 -2.43 -12.13 11.60
C ALA A 125 -1.31 -11.06 11.43
N PRO A 126 -1.37 -9.93 12.15
CA PRO A 126 -0.30 -8.94 12.18
C PRO A 126 0.84 -9.44 13.07
N GLY A 127 1.96 -9.86 12.48
CA GLY A 127 3.11 -10.37 13.24
C GLY A 127 4.18 -11.00 12.36
N PRO A 128 3.83 -11.99 11.51
CA PRO A 128 4.67 -12.39 10.39
C PRO A 128 4.51 -11.43 9.21
N ALA A 129 5.54 -11.34 8.36
CA ALA A 129 5.41 -10.71 7.05
C ALA A 129 4.29 -11.44 6.28
N PRO A 130 3.21 -10.75 5.86
CA PRO A 130 2.07 -11.39 5.23
C PRO A 130 2.45 -11.95 3.85
N LYS A 131 1.56 -12.72 3.23
CA LYS A 131 1.71 -13.12 1.82
C LYS A 131 1.18 -12.06 0.86
N THR A 132 0.22 -11.26 1.30
CA THR A 132 -0.44 -10.22 0.50
C THR A 132 -0.50 -8.91 1.28
N LEU A 133 -0.23 -7.81 0.60
CA LEU A 133 -0.25 -6.44 1.13
C LEU A 133 -1.15 -5.55 0.29
N GLN A 134 -1.86 -4.65 0.95
CA GLN A 134 -2.50 -3.52 0.28
C GLN A 134 -1.61 -2.29 0.45
N VAL A 135 -1.11 -1.75 -0.66
CA VAL A 135 -0.28 -0.54 -0.71
C VAL A 135 -1.04 0.54 -1.47
N GLY A 136 -1.60 1.51 -0.75
CA GLY A 136 -2.56 2.46 -1.34
C GLY A 136 -3.79 1.72 -1.89
N ALA A 137 -4.00 1.78 -3.20
CA ALA A 137 -5.08 1.06 -3.90
C ALA A 137 -4.62 -0.24 -4.59
N ALA A 138 -3.33 -0.57 -4.49
CA ALA A 138 -2.74 -1.73 -5.17
C ALA A 138 -2.58 -2.92 -4.22
N THR A 139 -2.75 -4.13 -4.76
CA THR A 139 -2.43 -5.40 -4.09
C THR A 139 -1.04 -5.86 -4.51
N LEU A 140 -0.19 -6.17 -3.54
CA LEU A 140 1.12 -6.79 -3.76
C LEU A 140 1.15 -8.18 -3.13
N ASP A 141 1.62 -9.16 -3.89
CA ASP A 141 1.81 -10.52 -3.41
C ASP A 141 3.31 -10.84 -3.28
N ARG A 142 3.67 -11.50 -2.18
CA ARG A 142 5.04 -11.96 -1.95
C ARG A 142 5.29 -13.18 -2.81
N ALA A 143 6.39 -13.17 -3.55
CA ALA A 143 6.88 -14.35 -4.24
C ALA A 143 7.07 -15.52 -3.22
N PRO A 144 6.80 -16.77 -3.65
CA PRO A 144 7.00 -17.94 -2.82
C PRO A 144 8.43 -18.09 -2.31
#